data_AF-A0A351Q5X8-F1
#
_entry.id   AF-A0A351Q5X8-F1
#
_cell.length_a   1.000
_cell.length_b   1.000
_cell.length_c   1.000
_cell.angle_alpha   90.00
_cell.angle_beta   90.00
_cell.angle_gamma   90.00
#
_symmetry.space_group_name_H-M   'P 1'
#
loop_
_entity.id
_entity.type
_entity.pdbx_description
1 polymer ?
#
loop_
_entity_poly.entity_id
_entity_poly.type
_entity_poly.pdbx_seq_one_letter_code
_entity_poly.pdbx_strand_id
1 'polypeptide(L)' 'TVDRLIADGHQVRILDCLKKPVHFKGMPPWINPEAEFILGDVQIKADLEKALEGVDAVYHLAAYQDYLPDLSTFFHTN' A
#
# COMPACT_ATOMS: atom_id res chain seq x y z
N THR A 1 11.37 -3.17 -0.84
CA THR A 1 11.19 -2.99 0.61
C THR A 1 10.63 -4.23 1.27
N VAL A 2 9.45 -4.70 0.85
CA VAL A 2 8.79 -5.91 1.39
C VAL A 2 9.72 -7.12 1.45
N ASP A 3 10.35 -7.50 0.32
CA ASP A 3 11.23 -8.69 0.28
C ASP A 3 12.36 -8.65 1.30
N ARG A 4 12.92 -7.46 1.52
CA ARG A 4 14.02 -7.29 2.48
C ARG A 4 13.53 -7.44 3.92
N LEU A 5 12.38 -6.85 4.26
CA LEU A 5 11.79 -6.97 5.60
C LEU A 5 11.43 -8.42 5.92
N ILE A 6 10.89 -9.15 4.94
CA ILE A 6 10.61 -10.58 5.08
C ILE A 6 11.91 -11.38 5.25
N ALA A 7 12.94 -11.12 4.44
CA ALA A 7 14.24 -11.78 4.55
C ALA A 7 14.93 -11.51 5.90
N ASP A 8 14.66 -10.37 6.54
CA ASP A 8 15.16 -10.02 7.87
C ASP A 8 14.30 -10.62 9.01
N GLY A 9 13.25 -11.38 8.68
CA GLY A 9 12.43 -12.14 9.63
C GLY A 9 11.19 -11.41 10.14
N HIS A 10 10.80 -10.29 9.53
CA HIS A 10 9.59 -9.56 9.90
C HIS A 10 8.34 -10.13 9.23
N GLN A 11 7.21 -10.10 9.93
CA GLN A 11 5.89 -10.28 9.31
C GLN A 11 5.50 -8.97 8.63
N VAL A 12 5.13 -9.05 7.35
CA VAL A 12 4.86 -7.87 6.54
C VAL A 12 3.43 -7.91 6.00
N ARG A 13 2.74 -6.77 6.11
CA ARG A 13 1.43 -6.52 5.53
C ARG A 13 1.50 -5.36 4.55
N ILE A 14 0.80 -5.49 3.42
CA ILE A 14 0.69 -4.48 2.37
C ILE A 14 -0.75 -4.02 2.30
N LEU A 15 -0.99 -2.70 2.41
CA LEU A 15 -2.26 -2.06 2.07
C LEU A 15 -2.07 -1.27 0.77
N ASP A 16 -2.75 -1.66 -0.30
CA ASP A 16 -2.68 -0.97 -1.60
C ASP A 16 -4.01 -1.07 -2.34
N CYS A 17 -4.43 0.01 -3.01
CA CYS A 17 -5.69 0.09 -3.74
C CYS A 17 -5.57 -0.34 -5.21
N LEU A 18 -4.36 -0.68 -5.66
CA LEU A 18 -4.02 -1.07 -7.03
C LEU A 18 -4.56 -0.08 -8.07
N LYS A 19 -4.33 1.22 -7.84
CA LYS A 19 -4.88 2.30 -8.67
C LYS A 19 -4.49 2.11 -10.15
N LYS A 20 -5.50 2.18 -11.03
CA LYS A 20 -5.40 1.85 -12.47
C LYS A 20 -4.24 2.49 -13.25
N PRO A 21 -3.85 3.77 -13.04
CA PRO A 21 -2.75 4.36 -13.80
C PRO A 21 -1.42 3.61 -13.61
N VAL A 22 -1.20 3.02 -12.43
CA VAL A 22 0.00 2.25 -12.10
C VAL A 22 -0.23 0.75 -12.31
N HIS A 23 -1.36 0.25 -11.82
CA HIS A 23 -1.70 -1.17 -11.82
C HIS A 23 -2.74 -1.50 -12.89
N PHE A 24 -2.47 -1.11 -14.14
CA PHE A 24 -3.39 -1.32 -15.25
C PHE A 24 -3.81 -2.79 -15.43
N LYS A 25 -2.91 -3.73 -15.10
CA LYS A 25 -3.13 -5.18 -15.17
C LYS A 25 -3.60 -5.80 -13.85
N GLY A 26 -3.95 -4.98 -12.86
CA GLY A 26 -4.27 -5.42 -11.51
C GLY A 26 -3.03 -5.82 -10.72
N MET A 27 -3.16 -6.86 -9.89
CA MET A 27 -2.14 -7.32 -8.95
C MET A 27 -0.81 -7.64 -9.66
N PRO A 28 0.29 -6.98 -9.28
CA PRO A 28 1.61 -7.28 -9.84
C PRO A 28 2.09 -8.71 -9.53
N PRO A 29 2.72 -9.42 -10.48
CA PRO A 29 3.19 -10.79 -10.28
C PRO A 29 4.42 -10.89 -9.36
N TRP A 30 5.07 -9.77 -9.06
CA TRP A 30 6.25 -9.71 -8.20
C TRP A 30 5.92 -9.41 -6.73
N ILE A 31 4.64 -9.39 -6.35
CA ILE A 31 4.29 -9.28 -4.93
C ILE A 31 4.74 -10.55 -4.21
N ASN A 32 5.44 -10.35 -3.10
CA ASN A 32 5.96 -11.43 -2.30
C ASN A 32 4.80 -12.24 -1.69
N PRO A 33 4.71 -13.56 -1.92
CA PRO A 33 3.60 -14.37 -1.44
C PRO A 33 3.59 -14.58 0.08
N GLU A 34 4.68 -14.30 0.78
CA GLU A 34 4.76 -14.36 2.25
C GLU A 34 4.22 -13.07 2.90
N ALA A 35 4.01 -12.00 2.14
CA ALA A 35 3.36 -10.80 2.64
C ALA A 35 1.84 -10.98 2.70
N GLU A 36 1.20 -10.53 3.78
CA GLU A 36 -0.25 -10.38 3.81
C GLU A 36 -0.65 -9.19 2.92
N PHE A 37 -1.49 -9.42 1.92
CA PHE A 37 -1.97 -8.35 1.05
C PHE A 37 -3.42 -7.98 1.37
N ILE A 38 -3.65 -6.70 1.65
CA ILE A 38 -4.96 -6.09 1.83
C ILE A 38 -5.23 -5.17 0.64
N LEU A 39 -6.17 -5.57 -0.20
CA LEU A 39 -6.73 -4.68 -1.21
C LEU A 39 -7.65 -3.67 -0.51
N GLY A 40 -7.21 -2.42 -0.43
CA GLY A 40 -7.91 -1.35 0.27
C GLY A 40 -7.25 0.00 0.04
N ASP A 41 -7.92 1.07 0.44
CA ASP A 41 -7.44 2.43 0.20
C ASP A 41 -7.05 3.11 1.52
N VAL A 42 -5.84 3.68 1.56
CA VAL A 42 -5.32 4.40 2.73
C VAL A 42 -6.17 5.60 3.14
N GLN A 43 -6.96 6.14 2.20
CA GLN A 43 -7.91 7.22 2.44
C GLN A 43 -9.16 6.75 3.20
N ILE A 44 -9.44 5.44 3.20
CA ILE A 44 -10.60 4.85 3.86
C ILE A 44 -10.18 4.41 5.26
N LYS A 45 -10.71 5.12 6.27
CA LYS A 45 -10.39 4.90 7.68
C LYS A 45 -10.52 3.42 8.11
N ALA A 46 -11.57 2.73 7.68
CA ALA A 46 -11.79 1.33 8.03
C ALA A 46 -10.72 0.38 7.47
N ASP A 47 -10.24 0.64 6.26
CA ASP A 47 -9.17 -0.15 5.64
C ASP A 47 -7.85 0.07 6.37
N LEU A 48 -7.58 1.33 6.75
CA LEU A 48 -6.40 1.69 7.53
C LEU A 48 -6.42 1.09 8.94
N GLU A 49 -7.56 1.15 9.64
CA GLU A 49 -7.72 0.54 10.97
C GLU A 49 -7.45 -0.97 10.92
N LYS A 50 -8.01 -1.66 9.92
CA LYS A 50 -7.76 -3.08 9.69
C LYS A 50 -6.28 -3.35 9.39
N ALA A 51 -5.65 -2.52 8.56
CA ALA A 51 -4.25 -2.70 8.20
C ALA A 51 -3.30 -2.48 9.38
N LEU A 52 -3.63 -1.61 10.32
CA LEU A 52 -2.81 -1.26 11.48
C LEU A 52 -2.96 -2.21 12.68
N GLU A 53 -3.90 -3.15 12.65
CA GLU A 53 -4.12 -4.08 13.76
C GLU A 53 -2.87 -4.94 14.02
N GLY A 54 -2.30 -4.79 15.22
CA GLY A 54 -1.10 -5.50 15.65
C GLY A 54 0.21 -5.08 14.96
N VAL A 55 0.24 -3.91 14.30
CA VAL A 55 1.42 -3.41 13.59
C VAL A 55 2.35 -2.63 14.51
N ASP A 56 3.62 -3.04 14.60
CA ASP A 56 4.65 -2.36 15.39
C ASP A 56 5.27 -1.14 14.69
N ALA A 57 5.34 -1.15 13.35
CA ALA A 57 5.96 -0.09 12.55
C ALA A 57 5.32 0.05 11.18
N VAL A 58 5.26 1.29 10.66
CA VAL A 58 4.63 1.63 9.38
C VAL A 58 5.63 2.29 8.44
N TYR A 59 5.68 1.78 7.21
CA TYR A 59 6.37 2.41 6.08
C TYR A 59 5.31 2.97 5.14
N HIS A 60 5.02 4.27 5.24
CA HIS A 60 3.97 4.90 4.44
C HIS A 60 4.53 5.29 3.06
N LEU A 61 4.30 4.40 2.08
CA LEU A 61 4.74 4.58 0.68
C LEU A 61 3.55 4.75 -0.28
N ALA A 62 2.31 4.73 0.22
CA ALA A 62 1.14 5.06 -0.56
C ALA A 62 1.20 6.54 -0.92
N ALA A 63 1.19 6.84 -2.21
CA ALA A 63 1.31 8.20 -2.69
C ALA A 63 0.58 8.35 -4.02
N TYR A 64 -0.09 9.48 -4.21
CA TYR A 64 -0.53 9.90 -5.54
C TYR A 64 0.52 10.88 -6.09
N GLN A 65 1.43 10.36 -6.91
CA GLN A 65 2.44 11.16 -7.59
C GLN A 65 2.10 11.18 -9.08
N ASP A 66 1.48 12.27 -9.51
CA ASP A 66 1.08 12.47 -10.90
C ASP A 66 1.42 13.90 -11.32
N TYR A 67 1.72 14.10 -12.60
CA TYR A 67 1.93 15.44 -13.18
C TYR A 67 0.60 16.07 -13.65
N LEU A 68 -0.51 15.44 -13.32
CA LEU A 68 -1.86 15.90 -13.65
C LEU A 68 -2.30 17.01 -12.69
N PRO A 69 -3.14 17.97 -13.14
CA PRO A 69 -3.61 19.09 -12.32
C PRO A 69 -4.60 18.70 -11.20
N ASP A 70 -4.69 17.42 -10.84
CA ASP A 70 -5.52 16.94 -9.73
C ASP A 70 -4.78 17.06 -8.39
N LEU A 71 -4.72 18.30 -7.88
CA LEU A 71 -4.09 18.61 -6.61
C LEU A 71 -4.90 18.10 -5.40
N SER A 72 -6.21 17.89 -5.55
CA SER A 72 -7.07 17.39 -4.47
C SER A 72 -6.70 15.97 -4.06
N THR A 73 -6.47 15.08 -5.03
CA THR A 73 -6.08 13.69 -4.74
C THR A 73 -4.71 13.62 -4.06
N PHE A 74 -3.77 14.50 -4.43
CA PHE A 74 -2.45 14.58 -3.80
C PHE A 74 -2.53 14.82 -2.29
N PHE A 75 -3.34 15.77 -1.82
CA PHE A 75 -3.46 16.08 -0.39
C PHE A 75 -4.12 14.98 0.44
N HIS A 76 -4.96 14.15 -0.17
CA HIS A 76 -5.68 13.13 0.58
C HIS A 76 -4.94 11.80 0.65
N THR A 77 -4.06 11.49 -0.30
CA THR A 77 -3.33 10.22 -0.32
C THR A 77 -2.03 10.26 0.51
N ASN A 78 -1.34 11.41 0.56
CA ASN A 78 -0.02 11.55 1.19
C ASN A 78 -0.07 12.02 2.65
#